data_AF-A0A371RHE7-F1
#
_entry.id   AF-A0A371RHE7-F1
#
_cell.length_a   1.000
_cell.length_b   1.000
_cell.length_c   1.000
_cell.angle_alpha   90.00
_cell.angle_beta   90.00
_cell.angle_gamma   90.00
#
_symmetry.space_group_name_H-M   'P 1'
#
loop_
_entity.id
_entity.type
_entity.pdbx_description
1 polymer ?
#
loop_
_entity_poly.entity_id
_entity_poly.type
_entity_poly.pdbx_seq_one_letter_code
_entity_poly.pdbx_strand_id
1 'polypeptide(L)'
;MLPPRSELPVKTRAPRRAAPVIAKPVMTTLAALARKTGALDPAVIEHWGEIVGPEFEKLCRPVRIRRQKNAETLVIAVSSGAAAMRVQYAEAEILAGAKLHLGRQGIRKIAIEQTGMKSKGPRWKTRHFGEPAQTTVQAPGVPRGQAPAKAERPAETLDEALDRLRLSVNRRQR
;
A
#
# COMPACT_ATOMS: atom_id res chain seq x y z
N MET A 1 64.20 -72.19 -7.42
CA MET A 1 64.08 -70.72 -7.46
C MET A 1 62.90 -70.37 -8.35
N LEU A 2 61.80 -69.84 -7.79
CA LEU A 2 60.67 -69.30 -8.57
C LEU A 2 60.84 -67.78 -8.75
N PRO A 3 60.47 -67.20 -9.90
CA PRO A 3 60.45 -65.74 -10.05
C PRO A 3 59.29 -65.09 -9.26
N PRO A 4 59.45 -63.86 -8.77
CA PRO A 4 58.41 -63.15 -8.03
C PRO A 4 57.24 -62.76 -8.95
N ARG A 5 56.02 -62.93 -8.41
CA ARG A 5 54.75 -62.62 -9.08
C ARG A 5 54.72 -61.15 -9.51
N SER A 6 54.58 -60.94 -10.80
CA SER A 6 54.36 -59.64 -11.43
C SER A 6 53.16 -58.92 -10.82
N GLU A 7 53.42 -57.77 -10.21
CA GLU A 7 52.40 -56.80 -9.79
C GLU A 7 51.71 -56.24 -11.05
N LEU A 8 50.44 -56.60 -11.25
CA LEU A 8 49.65 -56.03 -12.33
C LEU A 8 49.27 -54.59 -11.95
N PRO A 9 49.33 -53.62 -12.88
CA PRO A 9 48.98 -52.24 -12.60
C PRO A 9 47.47 -52.16 -12.29
N VAL A 10 47.16 -51.68 -11.07
CA VAL A 10 45.78 -51.45 -10.62
C VAL A 10 45.12 -50.45 -11.55
N LYS A 11 44.14 -50.92 -12.33
CA LYS A 11 43.35 -50.10 -13.26
C LYS A 11 42.43 -49.18 -12.46
N THR A 12 42.93 -48.01 -12.07
CA THR A 12 42.15 -47.00 -11.37
C THR A 12 41.13 -46.37 -12.33
N ARG A 13 39.86 -46.40 -11.92
CA ARG A 13 38.73 -45.88 -12.71
C ARG A 13 38.87 -44.36 -12.83
N ALA A 14 38.65 -43.82 -14.03
CA ALA A 14 38.80 -42.38 -14.28
C ALA A 14 37.99 -41.52 -13.28
N PRO A 15 38.55 -40.40 -12.78
CA PRO A 15 37.87 -39.54 -11.82
C PRO A 15 36.58 -39.00 -12.42
N ARG A 16 35.46 -39.18 -11.71
CA ARG A 16 34.17 -38.62 -12.14
C ARG A 16 34.27 -37.10 -12.20
N ARG A 17 33.72 -36.49 -13.24
CA ARG A 17 33.60 -35.02 -13.35
C ARG A 17 32.88 -34.48 -12.12
N ALA A 18 33.47 -33.46 -11.49
CA ALA A 18 32.86 -32.73 -10.39
C ALA A 18 31.50 -32.17 -10.82
N ALA A 19 30.53 -32.20 -9.92
CA ALA A 19 29.19 -31.68 -10.17
C ALA A 19 29.29 -30.19 -10.58
N PRO A 20 28.53 -29.76 -11.61
CA PRO A 20 28.57 -28.37 -12.07
C PRO A 20 28.16 -27.42 -10.94
N VAL A 21 28.86 -26.30 -10.81
CA VAL A 21 28.63 -25.30 -9.76
C VAL A 21 27.33 -24.55 -10.04
N ILE A 22 26.25 -24.95 -9.35
CA ILE A 22 24.90 -24.37 -9.47
C ILE A 22 24.83 -22.92 -8.90
N ALA A 23 25.88 -22.45 -8.23
CA ALA A 23 25.89 -21.13 -7.58
C ALA A 23 25.66 -19.95 -8.54
N LYS A 24 26.20 -19.99 -9.77
CA LYS A 24 26.08 -18.89 -10.73
C LYS A 24 24.64 -18.64 -11.21
N PRO A 25 23.89 -19.64 -11.71
CA PRO A 25 22.51 -19.42 -12.13
C PRO A 25 21.59 -19.00 -10.96
N VAL A 26 21.80 -19.55 -9.76
CA VAL A 26 21.05 -19.17 -8.56
C VAL A 26 21.30 -17.71 -8.17
N MET A 27 22.55 -17.25 -8.24
CA MET A 27 22.88 -15.84 -7.98
C MET A 27 22.23 -14.90 -9.00
N THR A 28 22.15 -15.28 -10.27
CA THR A 28 21.50 -14.45 -11.30
C THR A 28 19.98 -14.36 -11.13
N THR A 29 19.31 -15.45 -10.76
CA THR A 29 17.87 -15.43 -10.49
C THR A 29 17.57 -14.68 -9.19
N LEU A 30 18.40 -14.83 -8.16
CA LEU A 30 18.30 -14.06 -6.93
C LEU A 30 18.52 -12.57 -7.18
N ALA A 31 19.50 -12.18 -8.00
CA ALA A 31 19.73 -10.79 -8.38
C ALA A 31 18.57 -10.22 -9.21
N ALA A 32 18.01 -11.00 -10.13
CA ALA A 32 16.84 -10.61 -10.91
C ALA A 32 15.60 -10.43 -10.01
N LEU A 33 15.41 -11.33 -9.05
CA LEU A 33 14.35 -11.25 -8.05
C LEU A 33 14.55 -10.04 -7.13
N ALA A 34 15.76 -9.82 -6.60
CA ALA A 34 16.12 -8.66 -5.79
C ALA A 34 15.91 -7.32 -6.52
N ARG A 35 16.22 -7.29 -7.82
CA ARG A 35 15.91 -6.14 -8.70
C ARG A 35 14.41 -5.95 -8.89
N LYS A 36 13.64 -7.04 -8.98
CA LYS A 36 12.19 -7.02 -9.20
C LYS A 36 11.39 -6.75 -7.92
N THR A 37 11.90 -7.14 -6.76
CA THR A 37 11.29 -6.88 -5.44
C THR A 37 11.71 -5.54 -4.85
N GLY A 38 12.80 -4.94 -5.32
CA GLY A 38 13.32 -3.67 -4.81
C GLY A 38 14.04 -3.88 -3.49
N ALA A 39 15.07 -4.73 -3.49
CA ALA A 39 15.84 -5.08 -2.31
C ALA A 39 16.15 -3.85 -1.46
N LEU A 40 15.74 -3.91 -0.20
CA LEU A 40 15.96 -2.88 0.79
C LEU A 40 17.47 -2.78 1.07
N ASP A 41 18.00 -1.56 1.07
CA ASP A 41 19.42 -1.34 1.34
C ASP A 41 19.71 -1.70 2.82
N PRO A 42 20.68 -2.57 3.12
CA PRO A 42 20.96 -2.99 4.49
C PRO A 42 21.27 -1.81 5.42
N ALA A 43 21.85 -0.73 4.90
CA ALA A 43 22.12 0.48 5.67
C ALA A 43 20.84 1.14 6.22
N VAL A 44 19.72 1.06 5.48
CA VAL A 44 18.41 1.57 5.91
C VAL A 44 17.88 0.78 7.09
N ILE A 45 18.09 -0.55 7.08
CA ILE A 45 17.58 -1.45 8.11
C ILE A 45 18.36 -1.24 9.40
N GLU A 46 19.68 -1.15 9.29
CA GLU A 46 20.60 -0.98 10.42
C GLU A 46 20.39 0.35 11.14
N HIS A 47 20.24 1.45 10.38
CA HIS A 47 20.11 2.81 10.93
C HIS A 47 18.66 3.29 10.95
N TRP A 48 17.67 2.38 10.90
CA TRP A 48 16.26 2.78 10.79
C TRP A 48 15.82 3.68 11.94
N GLY A 49 16.19 3.33 13.17
CA GLY A 49 15.87 4.13 14.36
C GLY A 49 16.46 5.54 14.32
N GLU A 50 17.62 5.73 13.69
CA GLU A 50 18.24 7.05 13.50
C GLU A 50 17.54 7.83 12.37
N ILE A 51 17.15 7.15 11.30
CA ILE A 51 16.48 7.75 10.14
C ILE A 51 15.09 8.28 10.49
N VAL A 52 14.29 7.51 11.24
CA VAL A 52 12.91 7.89 11.58
C VAL A 52 12.75 8.42 13.00
N GLY A 53 13.72 8.20 13.88
CA GLY A 53 13.61 8.52 15.30
C GLY A 53 12.87 7.47 16.13
N PRO A 54 13.01 7.54 17.47
CA PRO A 54 12.52 6.51 18.40
C PRO A 54 10.99 6.40 18.44
N GLU A 55 10.27 7.46 18.08
CA GLU A 55 8.80 7.46 18.05
C GLU A 55 8.24 6.59 16.93
N PHE A 56 8.92 6.58 15.77
CA PHE A 56 8.44 5.92 14.56
C PHE A 56 9.03 4.54 14.36
N GLU A 57 10.19 4.23 14.96
CA GLU A 57 10.87 2.94 14.88
C GLU A 57 9.95 1.74 15.22
N LYS A 58 9.14 1.89 16.27
CA LYS A 58 8.21 0.84 16.72
C LYS A 58 6.93 0.79 15.88
N LEU A 59 6.58 1.90 15.23
CA LEU A 59 5.31 2.06 14.52
C LEU A 59 5.39 1.64 13.05
N CYS A 60 6.57 1.79 12.45
CA CYS A 60 6.78 1.60 11.03
C CYS A 60 8.10 0.90 10.73
N ARG A 61 8.12 0.10 9.65
CA ARG A 61 9.30 -0.64 9.21
C ARG A 61 9.56 -0.42 7.73
N PRO A 62 10.82 -0.32 7.31
CA PRO A 62 11.14 -0.21 5.89
C PRO A 62 10.90 -1.57 5.24
N VAL A 63 10.24 -1.59 4.08
CA VAL A 63 9.92 -2.83 3.36
C VAL A 63 10.85 -3.01 2.18
N ARG A 64 10.95 -1.97 1.34
CA ARG A 64 11.66 -2.02 0.06
C ARG A 64 11.86 -0.62 -0.50
N ILE A 65 12.79 -0.52 -1.45
CA ILE A 65 12.96 0.69 -2.25
C ILE A 65 12.52 0.39 -3.68
N ARG A 66 11.44 1.04 -4.12
CA ARG A 66 11.00 0.96 -5.52
C ARG A 66 11.79 1.96 -6.34
N ARG A 67 12.67 1.44 -7.22
CA ARG A 67 13.40 2.26 -8.18
C ARG A 67 12.59 2.41 -9.47
N GLN A 68 12.25 3.65 -9.81
CA GLN A 68 11.75 4.03 -11.13
C GLN A 68 12.85 4.82 -11.84
N LYS A 69 12.78 4.92 -13.19
CA LYS A 69 13.86 5.43 -14.06
C LYS A 69 14.65 6.63 -13.50
N ASN A 70 13.95 7.61 -12.90
CA ASN A 70 14.56 8.85 -12.37
C ASN A 70 14.27 9.12 -10.87
N ALA A 71 13.60 8.19 -10.18
CA ALA A 71 13.11 8.41 -8.82
C ALA A 71 13.06 7.11 -8.03
N GLU A 72 13.55 7.14 -6.80
CA GLU A 72 13.39 6.06 -5.83
C GLU A 72 12.26 6.40 -4.86
N THR A 73 11.45 5.41 -4.52
CA THR A 73 10.37 5.53 -3.54
C THR A 73 10.62 4.55 -2.41
N LEU A 74 10.73 5.07 -1.18
CA LEU A 74 10.87 4.24 0.02
C LEU A 74 9.49 3.73 0.43
N VAL A 75 9.32 2.42 0.47
CA VAL A 75 8.08 1.79 0.92
C VAL A 75 8.20 1.46 2.40
N ILE A 76 7.27 1.98 3.19
CA ILE A 76 7.22 1.79 4.64
C ILE A 76 5.95 1.04 5.00
N ALA A 77 6.09 -0.07 5.73
CA ALA A 77 4.98 -0.79 6.34
C ALA A 77 4.60 -0.13 7.65
N VAL A 78 3.32 0.17 7.83
CA VAL A 78 2.81 0.79 9.06
C VAL A 78 1.74 -0.10 9.70
N SER A 79 1.81 -0.21 11.03
CA SER A 79 0.99 -1.12 11.84
C SER A 79 -0.48 -0.68 11.99
N SER A 80 -0.76 0.62 11.99
CA SER A 80 -2.11 1.16 12.18
C SER A 80 -2.38 2.39 11.32
N GLY A 81 -3.66 2.68 11.06
CA GLY A 81 -4.06 3.88 10.32
C GLY A 81 -3.65 5.19 11.02
N ALA A 82 -3.71 5.23 12.34
CA ALA A 82 -3.26 6.39 13.13
C ALA A 82 -1.75 6.61 13.01
N ALA A 83 -0.96 5.53 13.04
CA ALA A 83 0.48 5.61 12.79
C ALA A 83 0.78 6.06 11.36
N ALA A 84 -0.02 5.65 10.36
CA ALA A 84 0.18 6.07 8.98
C ALA A 84 0.01 7.59 8.81
N MET A 85 -0.97 8.19 9.50
CA MET A 85 -1.13 9.65 9.50
C MET A 85 0.06 10.37 10.13
N ARG A 86 0.59 9.86 11.25
CA ARG A 86 1.78 10.45 11.89
C ARG A 86 3.00 10.37 10.98
N VAL A 87 3.22 9.22 10.34
CA VAL A 87 4.33 9.01 9.38
C VAL A 87 4.19 9.95 8.19
N GLN A 88 2.96 10.21 7.72
CA GLN A 88 2.72 11.12 6.60
C GLN A 88 2.97 12.59 6.98
N TYR A 89 2.65 13.00 8.21
CA TYR A 89 3.00 14.32 8.71
C TYR A 89 4.51 14.51 8.83
N ALA A 90 5.21 13.48 9.31
CA ALA A 90 6.68 13.45 9.42
C ALA A 90 7.39 13.06 8.11
N GLU A 91 6.69 13.00 6.97
CA GLU A 91 7.25 12.48 5.71
C GLU A 91 8.51 13.25 5.29
N ALA A 92 8.50 14.58 5.40
CA ALA A 92 9.62 15.43 4.99
C ALA A 92 10.88 15.19 5.83
N GLU A 93 10.72 15.00 7.14
CA GLU A 93 11.81 14.74 8.09
C GLU A 93 12.40 13.35 7.87
N ILE A 94 11.55 12.34 7.77
CA ILE A 94 11.96 10.95 7.47
C ILE A 94 12.68 10.88 6.12
N LEU A 95 12.21 11.61 5.11
CA LEU A 95 12.84 11.66 3.80
C LEU A 95 14.20 12.37 3.84
N ALA A 96 14.37 13.40 4.68
CA ALA A 96 15.65 14.06 4.88
C ALA A 96 16.67 13.12 5.57
N GLY A 97 16.26 12.43 6.64
CA GLY A 97 17.07 11.41 7.31
C GLY A 97 17.46 10.28 6.37
N ALA A 98 16.50 9.75 5.61
CA ALA A 98 16.76 8.67 4.65
C ALA A 98 17.77 9.09 3.57
N LYS A 99 17.71 10.33 3.08
CA LYS A 99 18.70 10.85 2.11
C LYS A 99 20.11 10.97 2.70
N LEU A 100 20.21 11.40 3.95
CA LEU A 100 21.49 11.53 4.65
C LEU A 100 22.18 10.17 4.81
N HIS A 101 21.45 9.18 5.33
CA HIS A 101 22.02 7.85 5.62
C HIS A 101 22.29 7.01 4.36
N LEU A 102 21.54 7.19 3.28
CA LEU A 102 21.79 6.45 2.04
C LEU A 102 22.85 7.11 1.15
N GLY A 103 23.23 8.36 1.42
CA GLY A 103 24.15 9.14 0.57
C GLY A 103 23.66 9.29 -0.88
N ARG A 104 22.38 8.99 -1.14
CA ARG A 104 21.75 8.98 -2.47
C ARG A 104 20.59 9.97 -2.46
N GLN A 105 20.67 10.99 -3.31
CA GLN A 105 19.59 11.95 -3.56
C GLN A 105 18.39 11.35 -4.34
N GLY A 106 18.42 10.03 -4.59
CA GLY A 106 17.44 9.33 -5.43
C GLY A 106 16.06 9.19 -4.80
N ILE A 107 15.95 9.18 -3.46
CA ILE A 107 14.67 9.01 -2.76
C ILE A 107 13.85 10.30 -2.88
N ARG A 108 12.77 10.24 -3.67
CA ARG A 108 11.89 11.40 -3.92
C ARG A 108 10.58 11.35 -3.15
N LYS A 109 10.14 10.16 -2.75
CA LYS A 109 8.81 9.96 -2.17
C LYS A 109 8.80 8.81 -1.18
N ILE A 110 7.89 8.88 -0.21
CA ILE A 110 7.55 7.77 0.67
C ILE A 110 6.21 7.16 0.22
N ALA A 111 6.16 5.83 0.15
CA ALA A 111 4.92 5.08 -0.06
C ALA A 111 4.58 4.32 1.21
N ILE A 112 3.41 4.62 1.77
CA ILE A 112 2.94 3.99 3.01
C ILE A 112 2.09 2.78 2.64
N GLU A 113 2.58 1.59 2.98
CA GLU A 113 1.81 0.34 2.91
C GLU A 113 1.24 0.06 4.31
N GLN A 114 -0.07 0.22 4.47
CA GLN A 114 -0.74 -0.14 5.72
C GLN A 114 -0.89 -1.65 5.79
N THR A 115 -0.04 -2.30 6.58
CA THR A 115 -0.18 -3.73 6.88
C THR A 115 -1.24 -3.87 7.96
N GLY A 116 -2.47 -3.52 7.61
CA GLY A 116 -3.57 -3.53 8.55
C GLY A 116 -3.69 -4.90 9.19
N MET A 117 -3.72 -4.94 10.53
CA MET A 117 -4.56 -5.92 11.19
C MET A 117 -5.90 -5.87 10.45
N LYS A 118 -6.32 -6.99 9.86
CA LYS A 118 -7.66 -7.12 9.28
C LYS A 118 -8.62 -6.67 10.37
N SER A 119 -9.11 -5.43 10.31
CA SER A 119 -10.11 -5.00 11.25
C SER A 119 -11.32 -5.87 10.94
N LYS A 120 -11.58 -6.85 11.81
CA LYS A 120 -12.93 -7.36 11.99
C LYS A 120 -13.73 -6.24 12.64
N GLY A 121 -13.82 -5.08 11.98
CA GLY A 121 -14.79 -4.07 12.38
C GLY A 121 -16.16 -4.74 12.30
N PRO A 122 -17.02 -4.61 13.31
CA PRO A 122 -18.38 -5.06 13.16
C PRO A 122 -18.95 -4.34 11.94
N ARG A 123 -19.38 -5.09 10.91
CA ARG A 123 -20.22 -4.53 9.85
C ARG A 123 -21.42 -3.97 10.59
N TRP A 124 -21.44 -2.65 10.80
CA TRP A 124 -22.64 -1.99 11.25
C TRP A 124 -23.64 -2.21 10.13
N LYS A 125 -24.53 -3.21 10.30
CA LYS A 125 -25.73 -3.31 9.49
C LYS A 125 -26.40 -1.98 9.69
N THR A 126 -26.45 -1.16 8.65
CA THR A 126 -27.31 0.01 8.58
C THR A 126 -28.69 -0.49 8.96
N ARG A 127 -29.10 -0.29 10.22
CA ARG A 127 -30.51 -0.42 10.57
C ARG A 127 -31.14 0.73 9.82
N HIS A 128 -31.94 0.41 8.82
CA HIS A 128 -32.84 1.39 8.23
C HIS A 128 -33.58 2.05 9.39
N PHE A 129 -33.26 3.31 9.60
CA PHE A 129 -33.83 4.13 10.64
C PHE A 129 -35.26 4.42 10.21
N GLY A 130 -36.21 3.78 10.89
CA GLY A 130 -37.62 4.16 10.93
C GLY A 130 -38.36 4.08 9.60
N GLU A 131 -38.95 2.93 9.32
CA GLU A 131 -40.27 2.95 8.70
C GLU A 131 -41.24 3.37 9.83
N PRO A 132 -41.86 4.56 9.78
CA PRO A 132 -42.81 4.93 10.81
C PRO A 132 -44.00 3.99 10.71
N ALA A 133 -44.15 3.15 11.74
CA ALA A 133 -45.36 2.41 12.01
C ALA A 133 -46.53 3.39 11.90
N GLN A 134 -47.43 3.11 10.97
CA GLN A 134 -48.65 3.87 10.76
C GLN A 134 -49.54 3.69 12.00
N THR A 135 -49.35 4.53 13.00
CA THR A 135 -50.35 4.74 14.04
C THR A 135 -51.55 5.40 13.36
N THR A 136 -52.57 4.58 13.10
CA THR A 136 -53.92 5.03 12.80
C THR A 136 -54.37 5.98 13.91
N VAL A 137 -54.35 7.27 13.63
CA VAL A 137 -55.17 8.26 14.31
C VAL A 137 -56.28 8.60 13.32
N GLN A 138 -57.45 7.97 13.51
CA GLN A 138 -58.67 8.36 12.81
C GLN A 138 -59.15 9.69 13.36
N ALA A 139 -59.23 10.69 12.49
CA ALA A 139 -60.03 11.90 12.67
C ALA A 139 -60.60 12.34 11.30
N PRO A 140 -61.76 13.01 11.27
CA PRO A 140 -62.82 12.66 10.34
C PRO A 140 -62.85 13.49 9.04
N GLY A 141 -63.26 12.80 7.97
CA GLY A 141 -64.11 13.31 6.89
C GLY A 141 -63.65 14.56 6.14
N VAL A 142 -62.82 14.40 5.11
CA VAL A 142 -62.74 15.34 3.98
C VAL A 142 -62.75 14.53 2.67
N PRO A 143 -63.61 14.86 1.69
CA PRO A 143 -63.98 13.96 0.60
C PRO A 143 -62.85 13.70 -0.39
N ARG A 144 -62.88 12.46 -0.89
CA ARG A 144 -62.03 11.87 -1.93
C ARG A 144 -62.13 12.65 -3.24
N GLY A 145 -61.28 13.66 -3.40
CA GLY A 145 -61.07 14.40 -4.64
C GLY A 145 -59.89 13.83 -5.43
N GLN A 146 -60.22 13.14 -6.51
CA GLN A 146 -59.47 12.97 -7.77
C GLN A 146 -57.94 13.08 -7.75
N ALA A 147 -57.30 11.98 -8.18
CA ALA A 147 -55.92 11.95 -8.60
C ALA A 147 -55.63 12.99 -9.71
N PRO A 148 -54.60 13.84 -9.57
CA PRO A 148 -54.00 14.48 -10.71
C PRO A 148 -52.95 13.56 -11.33
N ALA A 149 -53.09 13.41 -12.63
CA ALA A 149 -52.20 12.75 -13.55
C ALA A 149 -50.73 13.23 -13.39
N LYS A 150 -49.80 12.29 -13.62
CA LYS A 150 -48.52 12.49 -14.31
C LYS A 150 -47.95 13.92 -14.25
N ALA A 151 -47.37 14.30 -13.11
CA ALA A 151 -46.56 15.51 -13.02
C ALA A 151 -45.22 15.27 -13.72
N GLU A 152 -45.12 15.77 -14.94
CA GLU A 152 -43.88 16.01 -15.66
C GLU A 152 -42.91 16.76 -14.73
N ARG A 153 -41.73 16.18 -14.53
CA ARG A 153 -40.61 16.87 -13.88
C ARG A 153 -40.20 18.01 -14.83
N PRO A 154 -40.26 19.29 -14.44
CA PRO A 154 -39.58 20.30 -15.21
C PRO A 154 -38.08 20.02 -15.09
N ALA A 155 -37.43 19.81 -16.24
CA ALA A 155 -35.99 19.75 -16.31
C ALA A 155 -35.45 21.13 -15.91
N GLU A 156 -35.06 21.27 -14.64
CA GLU A 156 -34.19 22.36 -14.17
C GLU A 156 -32.95 22.27 -15.05
N THR A 157 -32.86 23.15 -16.04
CA THR A 157 -31.72 23.16 -16.96
C THR A 157 -30.49 23.64 -16.20
N LEU A 158 -29.33 23.10 -16.56
CA LEU A 158 -28.06 23.37 -15.88
C LEU A 158 -27.75 24.88 -15.76
N ASP A 159 -28.24 25.68 -16.70
CA ASP A 159 -28.12 27.15 -16.67
C ASP A 159 -28.83 27.79 -15.47
N GLU A 160 -30.03 27.30 -15.14
CA GLU A 160 -30.83 27.83 -14.03
C GLU A 160 -30.19 27.48 -12.67
N ALA A 161 -29.56 26.30 -12.58
CA ALA A 161 -28.78 25.89 -11.42
C ALA A 161 -27.49 26.72 -11.25
N LEU A 162 -26.82 27.08 -12.36
CA LEU A 162 -25.61 27.91 -12.34
C LEU A 162 -25.90 29.36 -11.96
N ASP A 163 -27.01 29.94 -12.43
CA ASP A 163 -27.40 31.30 -12.03
C ASP A 163 -27.81 31.38 -10.56
N ARG A 164 -28.45 30.34 -10.03
CA ARG A 164 -28.73 30.23 -8.59
C ARG A 164 -27.45 30.22 -7.76
N LEU A 165 -26.42 29.50 -8.24
CA LEU A 165 -25.13 29.42 -7.57
C LEU A 165 -24.39 30.78 -7.61
N ARG A 166 -24.40 31.47 -8.75
CA ARG A 166 -23.81 32.81 -8.91
C ARG A 166 -24.44 33.84 -7.97
N LEU A 167 -25.77 33.84 -7.85
CA LEU A 167 -26.49 34.72 -6.92
C LEU A 167 -26.16 34.42 -5.45
N SER A 168 -25.89 33.15 -5.11
CA SER A 168 -25.53 32.76 -3.74
C SER A 168 -24.12 33.21 -3.34
N VAL A 169 -23.15 33.17 -4.27
CA VAL A 169 -21.75 33.52 -4.01
C VAL A 169 -21.61 35.04 -3.81
N ASN A 170 -22.35 35.82 -4.59
CA ASN A 170 -22.32 37.28 -4.50
C ASN A 170 -22.89 37.82 -3.17
N ARG A 171 -23.74 37.03 -2.49
CA ARG A 171 -24.33 37.39 -1.19
C ARG A 171 -23.34 37.23 -0.02
N ARG A 172 -22.20 36.57 -0.21
CA ARG A 172 -21.20 36.27 0.83
C ARG A 172 -19.98 37.23 0.80
N GLN A 173 -19.91 38.13 -0.18
CA GLN A 173 -18.83 39.12 -0.31
C GLN A 173 -19.27 40.57 -0.01
N ARG A 174 -20.41 40.76 0.65
CA ARG A 174 -20.80 42.06 1.26
C ARG A 174 -20.86 41.93 2.76
#